data_AF-A0A3B6A0A5-F1
#
_entry.id   AF-A0A3B6A0A5-F1
#
_cell.length_a   1.000
_cell.length_b   1.000
_cell.length_c   1.000
_cell.angle_alpha   90.00
_cell.angle_beta   90.00
_cell.angle_gamma   90.00
#
_symmetry.space_group_name_H-M   'P 1'
#
loop_
_entity.id
_entity.type
_entity.pdbx_description
1 polymer ?
#
loop_
_entity_poly.entity_id
_entity_poly.type
_entity_poly.pdbx_seq_one_letter_code
_entity_poly.pdbx_strand_id
1 'polypeptide(L)'
;MALLASAPLLLAALAGAVALLLPGAAEARVLLSLDDFGAVGDGIANDTQAFVDAWEAACATGGNTYLNVPAGKSYQIWPVTLAGPCRGEIKLMISGNIIAPESPEEWEDGDQGRWLHFTGVGDLSLSGGGIVDGRGHQWWAGACEDENCTSYRQHEVAPMALHFEDCQDVSVKGLTLQNSQRQHLVFTRCYNVEANYLRVTSPEYSPGTAGVLVVSSTNVHIKDDLFSVGGDCVSIVGNCSDVRLRAISCGPGLGISIGGLGENQSNHKIEKIKTDTMFISNTKNGVRVKTYEDGCGFARKVKFAQIMMRNVANPIVIDQHYSAANRGTQCGTPNGSAVAVENINYIDITGTSATERAVTFACSDAMPCRRLYLDGVNLTTAGGGSTSAFCHQAFGKHVGDVLPESCLGKEDFVQLQAAPTTGDAQDGEDAADW
;
A
#
# COMPACT_ATOMS: atom_id res chain seq x y z
N MET A 1 -94.12 7.18 -11.17
CA MET A 1 -93.29 8.41 -11.14
C MET A 1 -92.21 8.19 -10.09
N ALA A 2 -91.01 7.81 -10.52
CA ALA A 2 -89.78 8.64 -10.56
C ALA A 2 -88.93 8.39 -9.29
N LEU A 3 -87.83 7.61 -9.39
CA LEU A 3 -86.44 8.03 -9.70
C LEU A 3 -85.81 8.77 -8.50
N LEU A 4 -84.83 8.23 -7.75
CA LEU A 4 -83.36 8.16 -7.94
C LEU A 4 -82.77 8.39 -6.51
N ALA A 5 -81.61 7.95 -6.03
CA ALA A 5 -80.46 7.18 -6.52
C ALA A 5 -79.56 6.80 -5.31
N SER A 6 -78.76 5.74 -5.48
CA SER A 6 -77.34 5.53 -5.07
C SER A 6 -76.83 6.08 -3.71
N ALA A 7 -76.07 5.37 -2.87
CA ALA A 7 -75.39 4.08 -2.94
C ALA A 7 -74.91 3.68 -1.53
N PRO A 8 -74.89 2.39 -1.16
CA PRO A 8 -74.14 1.88 -0.01
C PRO A 8 -72.99 1.01 -0.52
N LEU A 9 -71.74 1.14 -0.06
CA LEU A 9 -70.77 0.03 -0.15
C LEU A 9 -69.50 0.26 0.69
N LEU A 10 -69.21 -0.76 1.50
CA LEU A 10 -67.89 -1.21 1.98
C LEU A 10 -67.19 -0.41 3.09
N LEU A 11 -67.65 -0.61 4.33
CA LEU A 11 -66.77 -0.65 5.51
C LEU A 11 -66.76 -2.07 6.08
N ALA A 12 -66.12 -3.03 5.38
CA ALA A 12 -65.86 -4.35 5.93
C ALA A 12 -64.82 -5.13 5.09
N ALA A 13 -63.63 -4.57 4.86
CA ALA A 13 -62.48 -5.35 4.36
C ALA A 13 -61.17 -4.54 4.45
N LEU A 14 -60.68 -4.21 5.65
CA LEU A 14 -59.35 -3.60 5.80
C LEU A 14 -58.67 -3.92 7.14
N ALA A 15 -59.00 -5.06 7.76
CA ALA A 15 -58.29 -5.59 8.93
C ALA A 15 -57.56 -6.92 8.64
N GLY A 16 -57.54 -7.39 7.39
CA GLY A 16 -56.99 -8.69 7.00
C GLY A 16 -55.85 -8.67 5.98
N ALA A 17 -55.29 -7.50 5.65
CA ALA A 17 -54.30 -7.38 4.57
C ALA A 17 -53.16 -6.38 4.87
N VAL A 18 -52.70 -6.29 6.12
CA VAL A 18 -51.51 -5.49 6.50
C VAL A 18 -50.39 -6.36 7.12
N ALA A 19 -50.46 -7.68 6.97
CA ALA A 19 -49.44 -8.61 7.46
C ALA A 19 -48.74 -9.42 6.33
N LEU A 20 -48.82 -8.98 5.07
CA LEU A 20 -48.30 -9.74 3.92
C LEU A 20 -47.39 -8.95 2.96
N LEU A 21 -46.85 -7.79 3.38
CA LEU A 21 -45.99 -6.98 2.52
C LEU A 21 -44.65 -6.57 3.15
N LEU A 22 -44.04 -7.42 3.97
CA LEU A 22 -42.59 -7.43 4.14
C LEU A 22 -42.09 -8.85 4.46
N PRO A 23 -41.76 -9.69 3.48
CA PRO A 23 -40.54 -10.45 3.62
C PRO A 23 -39.42 -9.44 3.33
N GLY A 24 -38.93 -8.77 4.37
CA GLY A 24 -37.50 -8.50 4.36
C GLY A 24 -36.88 -9.89 4.32
N ALA A 25 -36.53 -10.37 3.13
CA ALA A 25 -35.77 -11.60 3.00
C ALA A 25 -34.52 -11.35 3.82
N ALA A 26 -34.48 -11.92 5.02
CA ALA A 26 -33.25 -12.00 5.77
C ALA A 26 -32.33 -12.81 4.87
N GLU A 27 -31.43 -12.12 4.18
CA GLU A 27 -30.46 -12.74 3.30
C GLU A 27 -29.75 -13.80 4.14
N ALA A 28 -29.90 -15.06 3.76
CA ALA A 28 -29.38 -16.17 4.55
C ALA A 28 -27.85 -16.05 4.59
N ARG A 29 -27.32 -15.71 5.76
CA ARG A 29 -25.88 -15.60 5.98
C ARG A 29 -25.34 -16.98 6.30
N VAL A 30 -24.37 -17.45 5.53
CA VAL A 30 -23.66 -18.70 5.83
C VAL A 30 -22.46 -18.36 6.70
N LEU A 31 -22.35 -19.01 7.85
CA LEU A 31 -21.21 -18.88 8.77
C LEU A 31 -20.48 -20.21 8.78
N LEU A 32 -19.21 -20.18 8.39
CA LEU A 32 -18.29 -21.31 8.38
C LEU A 32 -17.16 -21.00 9.37
N SER A 33 -17.00 -21.81 10.41
CA SER A 33 -15.85 -21.70 11.32
C SER A 33 -14.77 -22.68 10.90
N LEU A 34 -13.49 -22.36 11.12
CA LEU A 34 -12.41 -23.33 10.87
C LEU A 34 -12.58 -24.63 11.67
N ASP A 35 -13.19 -24.53 12.86
CA ASP A 35 -13.51 -25.67 13.72
C ASP A 35 -14.48 -26.67 13.04
N ASP A 36 -15.38 -26.18 12.18
CA ASP A 36 -16.35 -27.01 11.45
C ASP A 36 -15.64 -27.93 10.42
N PHE A 37 -14.40 -27.59 10.06
CA PHE A 37 -13.54 -28.31 9.11
C PHE A 37 -12.41 -29.07 9.82
N GLY A 38 -12.50 -29.24 11.15
CA GLY A 38 -11.59 -30.08 11.92
C GLY A 38 -10.30 -29.38 12.37
N ALA A 39 -10.21 -28.06 12.26
CA ALA A 39 -9.11 -27.31 12.83
C ALA A 39 -9.08 -27.45 14.37
N VAL A 40 -7.89 -27.55 14.94
CA VAL A 40 -7.67 -27.67 16.40
C VAL A 40 -7.62 -26.29 17.05
N GLY A 41 -6.90 -25.35 16.42
CA GLY A 41 -6.80 -23.97 16.89
C GLY A 41 -6.03 -23.80 18.20
N ASP A 42 -5.06 -24.68 18.48
CA ASP A 42 -4.20 -24.65 19.67
C ASP A 42 -2.85 -23.95 19.47
N GLY A 43 -2.57 -23.49 18.24
CA GLY A 43 -1.33 -22.84 17.84
C GLY A 43 -0.15 -23.79 17.64
N ILE A 44 -0.41 -25.10 17.58
CA ILE A 44 0.61 -26.16 17.42
C ILE A 44 0.23 -27.10 16.28
N ALA A 45 -1.03 -27.50 16.20
CA ALA A 45 -1.52 -28.39 15.16
C ALA A 45 -1.48 -27.70 13.79
N ASN A 46 -1.20 -28.49 12.75
CA ASN A 46 -1.31 -28.01 11.38
C ASN A 46 -2.78 -27.90 10.98
N ASP A 47 -3.30 -26.67 10.96
CA ASP A 47 -4.69 -26.34 10.65
C ASP A 47 -4.88 -25.94 9.17
N THR A 48 -3.85 -26.10 8.34
CA THR A 48 -3.84 -25.62 6.93
C THR A 48 -4.94 -26.25 6.10
N GLN A 49 -5.11 -27.58 6.17
CA GLN A 49 -6.12 -28.27 5.37
C GLN A 49 -7.54 -27.84 5.78
N ALA A 50 -7.80 -27.67 7.08
CA ALA A 50 -9.10 -27.18 7.54
C ALA A 50 -9.38 -25.76 7.03
N PHE A 51 -8.36 -24.91 6.92
CA PHE A 51 -8.52 -23.57 6.34
C PHE A 51 -8.78 -23.62 4.83
N VAL A 52 -8.09 -24.50 4.09
CA VAL A 52 -8.34 -24.75 2.66
C VAL A 52 -9.78 -25.23 2.44
N ASP A 53 -10.21 -26.26 3.18
CA ASP A 53 -11.55 -26.84 3.03
C ASP A 53 -12.64 -25.80 3.35
N ALA A 54 -12.43 -24.99 4.40
CA ALA A 54 -13.34 -23.92 4.78
C ALA A 54 -13.41 -22.81 3.72
N TRP A 55 -12.27 -22.46 3.12
CA TRP A 55 -12.21 -21.51 2.01
C TRP A 55 -12.95 -22.02 0.77
N GLU A 56 -12.69 -23.27 0.36
CA GLU A 56 -13.35 -23.89 -0.79
C GLU A 56 -14.87 -23.94 -0.60
N ALA A 57 -15.33 -24.30 0.60
CA ALA A 57 -16.73 -24.29 0.96
C ALA A 57 -17.33 -22.87 0.89
N ALA A 58 -16.63 -21.87 1.43
CA ALA A 58 -17.08 -20.47 1.36
C ALA A 58 -17.19 -19.99 -0.10
N CYS A 59 -16.17 -20.26 -0.90
CA CYS A 59 -16.07 -19.87 -2.30
C CYS A 59 -17.15 -20.53 -3.18
N ALA A 60 -17.56 -21.76 -2.85
CA ALA A 60 -18.58 -22.52 -3.58
C ALA A 60 -20.04 -22.22 -3.15
N THR A 61 -20.25 -21.62 -1.98
CA THR A 61 -21.59 -21.38 -1.40
C THR A 61 -22.43 -20.40 -2.25
N GLY A 62 -21.84 -19.28 -2.65
CA GLY A 62 -22.55 -18.18 -3.32
C GLY A 62 -23.34 -17.29 -2.35
N GLY A 63 -23.54 -16.02 -2.72
CA GLY A 63 -24.10 -15.02 -1.79
C GLY A 63 -23.12 -14.62 -0.68
N ASN A 64 -23.64 -14.04 0.40
CA ASN A 64 -22.82 -13.45 1.47
C ASN A 64 -22.37 -14.51 2.50
N THR A 65 -21.09 -14.89 2.44
CA THR A 65 -20.51 -15.93 3.30
C THR A 65 -19.52 -15.36 4.30
N TYR A 66 -19.62 -15.79 5.55
CA TYR A 66 -18.69 -15.45 6.64
C TYR A 66 -17.81 -16.66 6.93
N LEU A 67 -16.51 -16.49 6.75
CA LEU A 67 -15.49 -17.47 7.17
C LEU A 67 -14.86 -16.95 8.46
N ASN A 68 -14.99 -17.70 9.56
CA ASN A 68 -14.68 -17.22 10.90
C ASN A 68 -13.47 -17.93 11.50
N VAL A 69 -12.50 -17.13 11.94
CA VAL A 69 -11.40 -17.54 12.83
C VAL A 69 -11.77 -17.05 14.23
N PRO A 70 -12.30 -17.92 15.11
CA PRO A 70 -12.90 -17.52 16.38
C PRO A 70 -11.90 -16.95 17.38
N ALA A 71 -12.39 -16.05 18.25
CA ALA A 71 -11.61 -15.48 19.33
C ALA A 71 -11.15 -16.56 20.32
N GLY A 72 -9.95 -16.38 20.88
CA GLY A 72 -9.36 -17.32 21.85
C GLY A 72 -8.72 -18.57 21.22
N LYS A 73 -8.70 -18.68 19.89
CA LYS A 73 -8.04 -19.74 19.14
C LYS A 73 -6.84 -19.20 18.34
N SER A 74 -5.86 -20.06 18.12
CA SER A 74 -4.69 -19.79 17.28
C SER A 74 -4.54 -20.91 16.27
N TYR A 75 -4.63 -20.59 14.99
CA TYR A 75 -4.52 -21.59 13.92
C TYR A 75 -3.15 -21.48 13.27
N GLN A 76 -2.38 -22.57 13.29
CA GLN A 76 -1.09 -22.60 12.65
C GLN A 76 -1.26 -23.03 11.18
N ILE A 77 -0.95 -22.11 10.27
CA ILE A 77 -1.23 -22.24 8.84
C ILE A 77 0.10 -22.18 8.09
N TRP A 78 0.37 -23.20 7.28
CA TRP A 78 1.49 -23.26 6.35
C TRP A 78 1.15 -22.48 5.07
N PRO A 79 2.13 -22.23 4.19
CA PRO A 79 1.90 -21.66 2.85
C PRO A 79 0.65 -22.22 2.17
N VAL A 80 -0.23 -21.33 1.76
CA VAL A 80 -1.49 -21.69 1.12
C VAL A 80 -1.86 -20.66 0.06
N THR A 81 -2.36 -21.17 -1.08
CA THR A 81 -3.00 -20.34 -2.11
C THR A 81 -4.51 -20.57 -2.08
N LEU A 82 -5.24 -19.50 -1.82
CA LEU A 82 -6.68 -19.42 -1.74
C LEU A 82 -7.20 -18.74 -3.01
N ALA A 83 -7.51 -19.56 -4.00
CA ALA A 83 -7.87 -19.10 -5.34
C ALA A 83 -9.37 -18.82 -5.50
N GLY A 84 -9.69 -17.83 -6.34
CA GLY A 84 -11.01 -17.60 -6.91
C GLY A 84 -11.12 -18.10 -8.36
N PRO A 85 -12.15 -17.67 -9.11
CA PRO A 85 -13.23 -16.78 -8.69
C PRO A 85 -14.23 -17.47 -7.75
N CYS A 86 -14.73 -16.73 -6.77
CA CYS A 86 -15.77 -17.21 -5.86
C CYS A 86 -17.16 -16.84 -6.36
N ARG A 87 -18.17 -17.61 -5.94
CA ARG A 87 -19.57 -17.41 -6.40
C ARG A 87 -20.27 -16.23 -5.74
N GLY A 88 -19.67 -15.61 -4.73
CA GLY A 88 -20.22 -14.49 -3.97
C GLY A 88 -19.21 -13.86 -3.04
N GLU A 89 -19.65 -12.84 -2.29
CA GLU A 89 -18.82 -12.10 -1.34
C GLU A 89 -18.36 -13.02 -0.19
N ILE A 90 -17.06 -12.95 0.11
CA ILE A 90 -16.48 -13.62 1.27
C ILE A 90 -16.07 -12.58 2.32
N LYS A 91 -16.56 -12.78 3.53
CA LYS A 91 -16.19 -12.02 4.74
C LYS A 91 -15.36 -12.91 5.65
N LEU A 92 -14.04 -12.83 5.53
CA LEU A 92 -13.10 -13.52 6.42
C LEU A 92 -12.97 -12.74 7.74
N MET A 93 -13.67 -13.21 8.77
CA MET A 93 -13.68 -12.66 10.12
C MET A 93 -12.59 -13.31 10.98
N ILE A 94 -11.46 -12.64 11.09
CA ILE A 94 -10.34 -12.99 11.96
C ILE A 94 -10.51 -12.34 13.33
N SER A 95 -11.08 -13.08 14.28
CA SER A 95 -11.22 -12.66 15.68
C SER A 95 -10.19 -13.32 16.62
N GLY A 96 -9.62 -14.45 16.21
CA GLY A 96 -8.50 -15.13 16.87
C GLY A 96 -7.16 -14.80 16.23
N ASN A 97 -6.27 -15.79 16.17
CA ASN A 97 -4.95 -15.65 15.57
C ASN A 97 -4.77 -16.62 14.39
N ILE A 98 -4.15 -16.15 13.32
CA ILE A 98 -3.52 -16.97 12.28
C ILE A 98 -2.02 -16.81 12.45
N ILE A 99 -1.30 -17.92 12.64
CA ILE A 99 0.15 -17.90 12.89
C ILE A 99 0.91 -18.76 11.88
N ALA A 100 2.07 -18.29 11.45
CA ALA A 100 2.91 -19.02 10.49
C ALA A 100 3.78 -20.09 11.19
N PRO A 101 4.32 -21.08 10.47
CA PRO A 101 5.47 -21.85 10.95
C PRO A 101 6.69 -20.94 11.09
N GLU A 102 7.43 -21.13 12.19
CA GLU A 102 8.53 -20.23 12.56
C GLU A 102 9.82 -20.56 11.82
N SER A 103 10.14 -21.85 11.66
CA SER A 103 11.40 -22.25 11.06
C SER A 103 11.34 -22.08 9.56
N PRO A 104 12.29 -21.35 8.95
CA PRO A 104 12.39 -21.28 7.51
C PRO A 104 12.68 -22.62 6.82
N GLU A 105 13.04 -23.68 7.56
CA GLU A 105 13.21 -25.05 7.03
C GLU A 105 11.86 -25.78 6.86
N GLU A 106 10.78 -25.27 7.47
CA GLU A 106 9.42 -25.81 7.35
C GLU A 106 8.68 -25.30 6.09
N TRP A 107 9.35 -24.46 5.28
CA TRP A 107 8.81 -23.87 4.06
C TRP A 107 9.42 -24.55 2.85
N GLU A 108 8.61 -24.85 1.84
CA GLU A 108 9.06 -25.60 0.68
C GLU A 108 9.72 -24.67 -0.37
N ASP A 109 10.73 -25.20 -1.08
CA ASP A 109 11.31 -24.58 -2.27
C ASP A 109 10.27 -24.59 -3.42
N GLY A 110 9.24 -23.77 -3.30
CA GLY A 110 8.05 -23.81 -4.16
C GLY A 110 6.98 -22.79 -3.80
N ASP A 111 7.00 -22.26 -2.58
CA ASP A 111 6.01 -21.30 -2.08
C ASP A 111 6.11 -19.90 -2.73
N GLN A 112 7.10 -19.71 -3.60
CA GLN A 112 7.36 -18.45 -4.33
C GLN A 112 7.43 -17.22 -3.42
N GLY A 113 7.81 -17.43 -2.15
CA GLY A 113 7.85 -16.38 -1.14
C GLY A 113 6.47 -15.85 -0.74
N ARG A 114 5.45 -16.72 -0.64
CA ARG A 114 4.08 -16.35 -0.23
C ARG A 114 3.56 -17.24 0.89
N TRP A 115 2.91 -16.65 1.88
CA TRP A 115 2.27 -17.37 2.99
C TRP A 115 0.76 -17.51 2.79
N LEU A 116 -0.01 -16.45 3.05
CA LEU A 116 -1.46 -16.40 2.85
C LEU A 116 -1.74 -15.68 1.54
N HIS A 117 -1.82 -16.46 0.46
CA HIS A 117 -1.93 -15.94 -0.89
C HIS A 117 -3.36 -16.04 -1.41
N PHE A 118 -4.01 -14.91 -1.65
CA PHE A 118 -5.33 -14.83 -2.28
C PHE A 118 -5.15 -14.43 -3.73
N THR A 119 -5.67 -15.23 -4.67
CA THR A 119 -5.49 -14.97 -6.10
C THR A 119 -6.78 -15.06 -6.90
N GLY A 120 -7.03 -14.07 -7.77
CA GLY A 120 -8.21 -14.05 -8.63
C GLY A 120 -9.53 -13.96 -7.87
N VAL A 121 -9.53 -13.35 -6.68
CA VAL A 121 -10.72 -13.23 -5.82
C VAL A 121 -11.39 -11.86 -6.00
N GLY A 122 -12.70 -11.85 -6.14
CA GLY A 122 -13.55 -10.65 -6.13
C GLY A 122 -14.33 -10.55 -4.82
N ASP A 123 -14.68 -9.33 -4.39
CA ASP A 123 -15.57 -9.07 -3.26
C ASP A 123 -15.13 -9.76 -1.95
N LEU A 124 -13.87 -9.54 -1.57
CA LEU A 124 -13.25 -10.15 -0.39
C LEU A 124 -13.01 -9.11 0.71
N SER A 125 -13.54 -9.37 1.91
CA SER A 125 -13.27 -8.54 3.09
C SER A 125 -12.66 -9.35 4.22
N LEU A 126 -11.55 -8.84 4.77
CA LEU A 126 -10.89 -9.34 5.97
C LEU A 126 -11.14 -8.35 7.11
N SER A 127 -11.63 -8.84 8.25
CA SER A 127 -11.88 -8.01 9.44
C SER A 127 -11.88 -8.84 10.74
N GLY A 128 -12.18 -8.24 11.90
CA GLY A 128 -12.49 -9.01 13.11
C GLY A 128 -11.64 -8.69 14.35
N GLY A 129 -10.62 -7.82 14.25
CA GLY A 129 -9.82 -7.41 15.41
C GLY A 129 -8.67 -8.36 15.79
N GLY A 130 -8.58 -9.51 15.13
CA GLY A 130 -7.59 -10.55 15.41
C GLY A 130 -6.19 -10.28 14.86
N ILE A 131 -5.33 -11.28 14.97
CA ILE A 131 -3.90 -11.19 14.67
C ILE A 131 -3.54 -12.12 13.51
N VAL A 132 -2.73 -11.61 12.58
CA VAL A 132 -1.96 -12.41 11.63
C VAL A 132 -0.48 -12.26 11.98
N ASP A 133 0.12 -13.34 12.49
CA ASP A 133 1.52 -13.35 12.98
C ASP A 133 2.42 -14.19 12.07
N GLY A 134 3.33 -13.52 11.36
CA GLY A 134 4.28 -14.17 10.48
C GLY A 134 5.43 -14.88 11.19
N ARG A 135 5.62 -14.71 12.51
CA ARG A 135 6.70 -15.34 13.28
C ARG A 135 8.09 -15.23 12.61
N GLY A 136 8.38 -14.06 12.04
CA GLY A 136 9.55 -13.80 11.19
C GLY A 136 10.93 -13.83 11.88
N HIS A 137 11.02 -14.05 13.18
CA HIS A 137 12.28 -13.92 13.94
C HIS A 137 13.44 -14.76 13.36
N GLN A 138 13.20 -16.03 13.03
CA GLN A 138 14.23 -16.90 12.47
C GLN A 138 14.61 -16.52 11.03
N TRP A 139 13.67 -15.95 10.26
CA TRP A 139 13.94 -15.40 8.94
C TRP A 139 14.90 -14.21 9.01
N TRP A 140 14.69 -13.32 9.98
CA TRP A 140 15.54 -12.15 10.19
C TRP A 140 16.92 -12.51 10.75
N ALA A 141 16.98 -13.46 11.69
CA ALA A 141 18.25 -13.90 12.29
C ALA A 141 19.20 -14.54 11.26
N GLY A 142 18.65 -15.14 10.21
CA GLY A 142 19.41 -15.70 9.09
C GLY A 142 19.66 -14.75 7.92
N ALA A 143 19.14 -13.52 7.97
CA ALA A 143 19.30 -12.53 6.90
C ALA A 143 20.55 -11.67 7.16
N CYS A 144 21.30 -11.38 6.10
CA CYS A 144 22.39 -10.41 6.12
C CYS A 144 22.10 -9.28 5.14
N GLU A 145 22.50 -8.05 5.49
CA GLU A 145 22.33 -6.86 4.66
C GLU A 145 23.54 -6.61 3.71
N ASP A 146 24.65 -7.32 3.89
CA ASP A 146 25.89 -7.11 3.13
C ASP A 146 25.92 -7.87 1.79
N GLU A 147 26.28 -7.18 0.70
CA GLU A 147 26.45 -7.75 -0.65
C GLU A 147 27.53 -8.85 -0.74
N ASN A 148 28.45 -8.90 0.22
CA ASN A 148 29.51 -9.91 0.31
C ASN A 148 29.11 -11.16 1.11
N CYS A 149 27.85 -11.27 1.52
CA CYS A 149 27.40 -12.43 2.27
C CYS A 149 27.31 -13.66 1.34
N THR A 150 28.31 -14.54 1.42
CA THR A 150 28.40 -15.79 0.64
C THR A 150 27.76 -16.98 1.35
N SER A 151 27.19 -16.76 2.54
CA SER A 151 26.47 -17.77 3.32
C SER A 151 25.37 -17.10 4.14
N TYR A 152 24.20 -17.74 4.22
CA TYR A 152 22.96 -17.33 4.92
C TYR A 152 21.94 -16.55 4.07
N ARG A 153 20.66 -16.93 4.21
CA ARG A 153 19.58 -16.73 3.23
C ARG A 153 19.41 -15.27 2.85
N GLN A 154 19.28 -15.01 1.54
CA GLN A 154 18.87 -13.70 1.05
C GLN A 154 17.48 -13.36 1.61
N HIS A 155 17.31 -12.16 2.15
CA HIS A 155 16.03 -11.67 2.67
C HIS A 155 14.92 -11.67 1.60
N GLU A 156 15.29 -11.64 0.31
CA GLU A 156 14.36 -11.72 -0.82
C GLU A 156 13.58 -13.03 -0.87
N VAL A 157 14.09 -14.10 -0.26
CA VAL A 157 13.45 -15.44 -0.21
C VAL A 157 12.39 -15.53 0.90
N ALA A 158 12.35 -14.56 1.83
CA ALA A 158 11.40 -14.58 2.93
C ALA A 158 9.94 -14.40 2.45
N PRO A 159 8.98 -15.15 3.03
CA PRO A 159 7.58 -15.08 2.63
C PRO A 159 6.92 -13.71 2.86
N MET A 160 6.02 -13.35 1.93
CA MET A 160 5.04 -12.28 2.10
C MET A 160 3.84 -12.82 2.88
N ALA A 161 3.41 -12.10 3.93
CA ALA A 161 2.41 -12.62 4.86
C ALA A 161 1.00 -12.66 4.26
N LEU A 162 0.35 -11.52 4.05
CA LEU A 162 -0.94 -11.42 3.35
C LEU A 162 -0.72 -10.87 1.95
N HIS A 163 -0.92 -11.70 0.93
CA HIS A 163 -0.69 -11.32 -0.46
C HIS A 163 -1.96 -11.50 -1.29
N PHE A 164 -2.49 -10.40 -1.81
CA PHE A 164 -3.58 -10.39 -2.78
C PHE A 164 -3.01 -10.17 -4.18
N GLU A 165 -3.31 -11.08 -5.10
CA GLU A 165 -2.82 -11.05 -6.47
C GLU A 165 -3.99 -11.17 -7.46
N ASP A 166 -4.07 -10.27 -8.44
CA ASP A 166 -5.15 -10.24 -9.44
C ASP A 166 -6.56 -10.21 -8.81
N CYS A 167 -6.70 -9.53 -7.68
CA CYS A 167 -7.96 -9.42 -6.94
C CYS A 167 -8.68 -8.10 -7.20
N GLN A 168 -10.00 -8.12 -7.05
CA GLN A 168 -10.85 -6.94 -7.24
C GLN A 168 -11.78 -6.76 -6.03
N ASP A 169 -12.04 -5.51 -5.64
CA ASP A 169 -12.99 -5.18 -4.57
C ASP A 169 -12.58 -5.84 -3.24
N VAL A 170 -11.34 -5.58 -2.82
CA VAL A 170 -10.72 -6.16 -1.61
C VAL A 170 -10.71 -5.15 -0.47
N SER A 171 -11.05 -5.58 0.75
CA SER A 171 -10.82 -4.77 1.95
C SER A 171 -10.18 -5.52 3.10
N VAL A 172 -9.26 -4.87 3.82
CA VAL A 172 -8.59 -5.40 5.02
C VAL A 172 -8.75 -4.38 6.13
N LYS A 173 -9.52 -4.71 7.18
CA LYS A 173 -9.97 -3.74 8.17
C LYS A 173 -9.73 -4.19 9.60
N GLY A 174 -9.12 -3.35 10.42
CA GLY A 174 -9.10 -3.55 11.88
C GLY A 174 -8.29 -4.77 12.34
N LEU A 175 -7.27 -5.20 11.60
CA LEU A 175 -6.42 -6.34 11.96
C LEU A 175 -5.09 -5.88 12.54
N THR A 176 -4.48 -6.74 13.37
CA THR A 176 -3.06 -6.62 13.72
C THR A 176 -2.25 -7.56 12.82
N LEU A 177 -1.35 -6.99 12.02
CA LEU A 177 -0.39 -7.75 11.21
C LEU A 177 0.97 -7.62 11.88
N GLN A 178 1.53 -8.71 12.38
CA GLN A 178 2.79 -8.63 13.13
C GLN A 178 3.84 -9.63 12.67
N ASN A 179 5.09 -9.26 12.87
CA ASN A 179 6.26 -10.10 12.67
C ASN A 179 6.27 -10.81 11.30
N SER A 180 5.85 -10.13 10.23
CA SER A 180 5.96 -10.71 8.89
C SER A 180 7.41 -11.06 8.58
N GLN A 181 7.61 -12.20 7.91
CA GLN A 181 8.92 -12.64 7.45
C GLN A 181 9.52 -11.60 6.47
N ARG A 182 8.67 -10.99 5.63
CA ARG A 182 9.00 -9.89 4.70
C ARG A 182 7.91 -8.82 4.72
N GLN A 183 7.09 -8.67 3.68
CA GLN A 183 5.99 -7.70 3.67
C GLN A 183 4.76 -8.21 4.43
N HIS A 184 4.11 -7.34 5.19
CA HIS A 184 2.91 -7.70 5.96
C HIS A 184 1.68 -7.79 5.08
N LEU A 185 1.48 -6.81 4.20
CA LEU A 185 0.35 -6.73 3.29
C LEU A 185 0.82 -6.36 1.89
N VAL A 186 0.41 -7.14 0.89
CA VAL A 186 0.83 -6.96 -0.50
C VAL A 186 -0.40 -6.98 -1.42
N PHE A 187 -0.51 -5.97 -2.28
CA PHE A 187 -1.49 -5.91 -3.36
C PHE A 187 -0.77 -5.90 -4.70
N THR A 188 -0.92 -6.97 -5.47
CA THR A 188 -0.33 -7.12 -6.80
C THR A 188 -1.43 -7.17 -7.85
N ARG A 189 -1.39 -6.24 -8.81
CA ARG A 189 -2.36 -6.17 -9.93
C ARG A 189 -3.82 -6.17 -9.45
N CYS A 190 -4.08 -5.49 -8.32
CA CYS A 190 -5.40 -5.40 -7.74
C CYS A 190 -6.14 -4.13 -8.19
N TYR A 191 -7.47 -4.17 -8.14
CA TYR A 191 -8.34 -3.04 -8.44
C TYR A 191 -9.35 -2.79 -7.33
N ASN A 192 -9.53 -1.52 -6.95
CA ASN A 192 -10.43 -1.09 -5.86
C ASN A 192 -10.14 -1.81 -4.54
N VAL A 193 -9.07 -1.37 -3.86
CA VAL A 193 -8.66 -1.97 -2.58
C VAL A 193 -8.69 -0.95 -1.45
N GLU A 194 -9.07 -1.40 -0.25
CA GLU A 194 -9.09 -0.60 0.97
C GLU A 194 -8.36 -1.32 2.11
N ALA A 195 -7.34 -0.68 2.68
CA ALA A 195 -6.69 -1.09 3.92
C ALA A 195 -6.94 -0.01 4.97
N ASN A 196 -7.55 -0.35 6.10
CA ASN A 196 -7.81 0.64 7.14
C ASN A 196 -7.91 0.13 8.57
N TYR A 197 -7.58 1.00 9.53
CA TYR A 197 -7.54 0.67 10.97
C TYR A 197 -6.59 -0.49 11.30
N LEU A 198 -5.51 -0.63 10.53
CA LEU A 198 -4.52 -1.67 10.72
C LEU A 198 -3.49 -1.26 11.75
N ARG A 199 -3.03 -2.25 12.53
CA ARG A 199 -1.80 -2.16 13.32
C ARG A 199 -0.78 -3.10 12.71
N VAL A 200 0.27 -2.54 12.10
CA VAL A 200 1.30 -3.31 11.40
C VAL A 200 2.62 -3.15 12.12
N THR A 201 3.12 -4.23 12.74
CA THR A 201 4.24 -4.14 13.69
C THR A 201 5.25 -5.27 13.58
N SER A 202 6.51 -4.91 13.38
CA SER A 202 7.69 -5.74 13.59
C SER A 202 8.77 -4.95 14.35
N PRO A 203 9.76 -5.60 14.96
CA PRO A 203 10.90 -4.89 15.55
C PRO A 203 11.63 -4.03 14.51
N GLU A 204 12.20 -2.89 14.91
CA GLU A 204 12.94 -1.99 14.00
C GLU A 204 14.10 -2.69 13.27
N TYR A 205 14.74 -3.67 13.92
CA TYR A 205 15.84 -4.45 13.36
C TYR A 205 15.38 -5.60 12.44
N SER A 206 14.09 -5.68 12.05
CA SER A 206 13.57 -6.73 11.15
C SER A 206 13.88 -6.39 9.67
N PRO A 207 14.95 -6.95 9.08
CA PRO A 207 15.44 -6.54 7.77
C PRO A 207 14.43 -6.90 6.68
N GLY A 208 14.28 -6.04 5.68
CA GLY A 208 13.42 -6.30 4.51
C GLY A 208 11.92 -6.27 4.78
N THR A 209 11.47 -6.03 6.02
CA THR A 209 10.02 -5.97 6.31
C THR A 209 9.38 -4.71 5.75
N ALA A 210 8.20 -4.79 5.14
CA ALA A 210 7.43 -3.58 4.81
C ALA A 210 6.01 -3.69 5.35
N GLY A 211 5.38 -2.55 5.62
CA GLY A 211 3.99 -2.49 6.06
C GLY A 211 3.04 -2.91 4.93
N VAL A 212 2.80 -2.00 3.99
CA VAL A 212 2.03 -2.27 2.77
C VAL A 212 2.91 -2.13 1.54
N LEU A 213 2.90 -3.12 0.64
CA LEU A 213 3.49 -3.05 -0.69
C LEU A 213 2.38 -3.05 -1.75
N VAL A 214 2.35 -2.01 -2.58
CA VAL A 214 1.40 -1.86 -3.69
C VAL A 214 2.17 -2.03 -5.00
N VAL A 215 1.81 -3.06 -5.77
CA VAL A 215 2.47 -3.43 -7.03
C VAL A 215 1.45 -3.38 -8.15
N SER A 216 1.67 -2.52 -9.14
CA SER A 216 0.88 -2.46 -10.38
C SER A 216 -0.65 -2.44 -10.17
N SER A 217 -1.13 -1.71 -9.16
CA SER A 217 -2.54 -1.71 -8.74
C SER A 217 -3.20 -0.34 -8.94
N THR A 218 -4.52 -0.32 -9.06
CA THR A 218 -5.29 0.91 -9.34
C THR A 218 -6.42 1.11 -8.34
N ASN A 219 -6.67 2.37 -7.96
CA ASN A 219 -7.70 2.75 -6.98
C ASN A 219 -7.46 2.05 -5.63
N VAL A 220 -6.40 2.47 -4.94
CA VAL A 220 -5.89 1.88 -3.70
C VAL A 220 -5.99 2.91 -2.58
N HIS A 221 -6.75 2.60 -1.53
CA HIS A 221 -6.91 3.48 -0.36
C HIS A 221 -6.32 2.82 0.89
N ILE A 222 -5.31 3.45 1.49
CA ILE A 222 -4.67 3.02 2.74
C ILE A 222 -4.86 4.14 3.76
N LYS A 223 -5.54 3.87 4.87
CA LYS A 223 -5.93 4.95 5.79
C LYS A 223 -6.13 4.54 7.24
N ASP A 224 -5.93 5.49 8.14
CA ASP A 224 -6.19 5.31 9.58
C ASP A 224 -5.33 4.17 10.18
N ASP A 225 -4.09 4.03 9.71
CA ASP A 225 -3.20 2.90 10.00
C ASP A 225 -1.98 3.30 10.85
N LEU A 226 -1.48 2.34 11.63
CA LEU A 226 -0.25 2.45 12.42
C LEU A 226 0.80 1.47 11.93
N PHE A 227 1.98 1.97 11.55
CA PHE A 227 3.13 1.18 11.10
C PHE A 227 4.34 1.38 12.01
N SER A 228 4.95 0.27 12.42
CA SER A 228 6.27 0.20 13.05
C SER A 228 6.98 -1.04 12.50
N VAL A 229 7.88 -0.88 11.54
CA VAL A 229 8.52 -2.00 10.80
C VAL A 229 10.00 -1.66 10.54
N GLY A 230 10.79 -2.63 10.06
CA GLY A 230 12.20 -2.37 9.72
C GLY A 230 12.41 -1.70 8.35
N GLY A 231 11.49 -1.90 7.40
CA GLY A 231 11.53 -1.28 6.06
C GLY A 231 10.48 -0.19 5.84
N ASP A 232 9.97 -0.06 4.61
CA ASP A 232 9.00 1.00 4.27
C ASP A 232 7.64 0.74 4.97
N CYS A 233 7.02 1.78 5.53
CA CYS A 233 5.66 1.70 6.03
C CYS A 233 4.68 1.43 4.87
N VAL A 234 4.85 2.17 3.77
CA VAL A 234 4.16 1.94 2.51
C VAL A 234 5.16 2.08 1.36
N SER A 235 5.17 1.10 0.46
CA SER A 235 5.95 1.11 -0.77
C SER A 235 5.04 0.95 -1.99
N ILE A 236 5.23 1.78 -3.02
CA ILE A 236 4.42 1.80 -4.25
C ILE A 236 5.34 1.60 -5.45
N VAL A 237 5.15 0.52 -6.20
CA VAL A 237 6.04 0.11 -7.31
C VAL A 237 5.24 -0.39 -8.51
N GLY A 238 5.92 -0.59 -9.64
CA GLY A 238 5.29 -1.05 -10.88
C GLY A 238 4.38 0.01 -11.51
N ASN A 239 3.25 -0.42 -12.05
CA ASN A 239 2.29 0.43 -12.77
C ASN A 239 1.09 0.80 -11.90
N CYS A 240 1.24 1.77 -11.01
CA CYS A 240 0.19 2.16 -10.06
C CYS A 240 -0.53 3.45 -10.46
N SER A 241 -1.85 3.53 -10.23
CA SER A 241 -2.61 4.77 -10.41
C SER A 241 -3.73 4.98 -9.39
N ASP A 242 -4.00 6.23 -9.02
CA ASP A 242 -5.00 6.60 -7.99
C ASP A 242 -4.77 5.85 -6.66
N VAL A 243 -3.62 6.13 -6.04
CA VAL A 243 -3.26 5.61 -4.71
C VAL A 243 -3.38 6.74 -3.70
N ARG A 244 -4.13 6.50 -2.61
CA ARG A 244 -4.37 7.50 -1.56
C ARG A 244 -3.95 6.95 -0.21
N LEU A 245 -3.05 7.68 0.44
CA LEU A 245 -2.59 7.41 1.80
C LEU A 245 -3.16 8.51 2.72
N ARG A 246 -3.89 8.15 3.77
CA ARG A 246 -4.48 9.17 4.66
C ARG A 246 -4.45 8.80 6.14
N ALA A 247 -4.17 9.76 7.01
CA ALA A 247 -4.21 9.55 8.47
C ALA A 247 -3.33 8.37 8.93
N ILE A 248 -2.08 8.35 8.45
CA ILE A 248 -1.12 7.28 8.73
C ILE A 248 -0.10 7.74 9.77
N SER A 249 0.14 6.90 10.78
CA SER A 249 1.29 7.01 11.68
C SER A 249 2.37 6.00 11.27
N CYS A 250 3.52 6.49 10.82
CA CYS A 250 4.64 5.68 10.34
C CYS A 250 5.88 5.89 11.21
N GLY A 251 6.39 4.83 11.83
CA GLY A 251 7.65 4.90 12.55
C GLY A 251 7.77 3.96 13.75
N PRO A 252 8.95 3.37 13.99
CA PRO A 252 10.19 3.47 13.18
C PRO A 252 10.11 2.74 11.82
N GLY A 253 11.14 2.88 10.99
CA GLY A 253 11.26 2.23 9.66
C GLY A 253 11.90 3.11 8.58
N LEU A 254 11.61 2.86 7.30
CA LEU A 254 12.17 3.56 6.15
C LEU A 254 11.27 4.66 5.55
N GLY A 255 10.06 4.87 6.08
CA GLY A 255 9.14 5.92 5.64
C GLY A 255 8.17 5.48 4.56
N ILE A 256 7.78 6.43 3.71
CA ILE A 256 6.90 6.21 2.54
C ILE A 256 7.73 6.29 1.27
N SER A 257 7.70 5.23 0.45
CA SER A 257 8.50 5.13 -0.76
C SER A 257 7.64 4.93 -2.00
N ILE A 258 7.94 5.68 -3.05
CA ILE A 258 7.55 5.40 -4.43
C ILE A 258 8.80 4.89 -5.15
N GLY A 259 8.78 3.64 -5.66
CA GLY A 259 9.92 3.00 -6.32
C GLY A 259 10.75 2.04 -5.43
N GLY A 260 11.78 1.37 -5.95
CA GLY A 260 12.57 1.69 -7.14
C GLY A 260 11.85 1.52 -8.48
N LEU A 261 11.62 2.64 -9.18
CA LEU A 261 10.99 2.63 -10.50
C LEU A 261 12.01 2.38 -11.60
N GLY A 262 11.61 1.63 -12.61
CA GLY A 262 12.47 1.29 -13.74
C GLY A 262 13.50 0.21 -13.47
N GLU A 263 13.34 -0.56 -12.40
CA GLU A 263 14.17 -1.74 -12.12
C GLU A 263 14.25 -2.66 -13.33
N ASN A 264 15.44 -3.19 -13.63
CA ASN A 264 15.68 -4.07 -14.78
C ASN A 264 15.20 -3.45 -16.11
N GLN A 265 15.38 -2.14 -16.28
CA GLN A 265 14.95 -1.39 -17.48
C GLN A 265 13.44 -1.45 -17.73
N SER A 266 12.66 -1.70 -16.69
CA SER A 266 11.20 -1.76 -16.79
C SER A 266 10.61 -0.38 -17.09
N ASN A 267 9.49 -0.36 -17.82
CA ASN A 267 8.72 0.86 -18.09
C ASN A 267 7.65 1.05 -17.01
N HIS A 268 8.07 1.51 -15.82
CA HIS A 268 7.17 1.74 -14.68
C HIS A 268 6.47 3.10 -14.81
N LYS A 269 5.15 3.08 -14.67
CA LYS A 269 4.29 4.27 -14.78
C LYS A 269 3.48 4.44 -13.52
N ILE A 270 3.78 5.48 -12.76
CA ILE A 270 3.04 5.86 -11.57
C ILE A 270 2.43 7.24 -11.75
N GLU A 271 1.13 7.35 -11.49
CA GLU A 271 0.45 8.64 -11.46
C GLU A 271 -0.70 8.75 -10.47
N LYS A 272 -1.02 9.99 -10.07
CA LYS A 272 -2.12 10.30 -9.15
C LYS A 272 -1.94 9.62 -7.79
N ILE A 273 -0.80 9.91 -7.16
CA ILE A 273 -0.50 9.44 -5.81
C ILE A 273 -0.71 10.59 -4.84
N LYS A 274 -1.55 10.41 -3.84
CA LYS A 274 -1.88 11.46 -2.86
C LYS A 274 -1.63 10.93 -1.46
N THR A 275 -0.84 11.65 -0.69
CA THR A 275 -0.76 11.48 0.76
C THR A 275 -1.39 12.68 1.44
N ASP A 276 -2.09 12.44 2.52
CA ASP A 276 -2.81 13.46 3.27
C ASP A 276 -2.84 13.14 4.76
N THR A 277 -2.44 14.06 5.62
CA THR A 277 -2.48 13.88 7.08
C THR A 277 -1.60 12.70 7.51
N MET A 278 -0.30 12.92 7.59
CA MET A 278 0.66 11.88 8.01
C MET A 278 1.46 12.32 9.23
N PHE A 279 1.74 11.37 10.12
CA PHE A 279 2.74 11.51 11.17
C PHE A 279 3.87 10.51 10.91
N ILE A 280 5.07 11.01 10.61
CA ILE A 280 6.24 10.17 10.33
C ILE A 280 7.29 10.44 11.40
N SER A 281 7.73 9.42 12.14
CA SER A 281 8.68 9.63 13.23
C SER A 281 9.74 8.55 13.38
N ASN A 282 10.96 8.94 13.73
CA ASN A 282 12.08 8.02 13.95
C ASN A 282 12.31 7.07 12.76
N THR A 283 12.16 7.59 11.54
CA THR A 283 12.38 6.82 10.31
C THR A 283 13.64 7.28 9.59
N LYS A 284 14.21 6.41 8.76
CA LYS A 284 15.33 6.76 7.88
C LYS A 284 14.93 7.78 6.83
N ASN A 285 13.73 7.69 6.27
CA ASN A 285 13.22 8.67 5.30
C ASN A 285 11.81 9.11 5.68
N GLY A 286 11.40 10.29 5.22
CA GLY A 286 10.02 10.75 5.31
C GLY A 286 9.23 10.27 4.11
N VAL A 287 9.19 11.11 3.07
CA VAL A 287 8.62 10.78 1.77
C VAL A 287 9.72 10.71 0.72
N ARG A 288 9.72 9.64 -0.08
CA ARG A 288 10.82 9.32 -0.98
C ARG A 288 10.34 8.83 -2.34
N VAL A 289 10.92 9.35 -3.42
CA VAL A 289 10.80 8.82 -4.79
C VAL A 289 12.15 8.26 -5.21
N LYS A 290 12.21 6.98 -5.63
CA LYS A 290 13.42 6.28 -6.07
C LYS A 290 13.25 5.80 -7.50
N THR A 291 14.22 6.07 -8.37
CA THR A 291 14.25 5.51 -9.72
C THR A 291 15.64 4.97 -10.04
N TYR A 292 15.70 3.85 -10.76
CA TYR A 292 16.94 3.30 -11.28
C TYR A 292 17.49 4.19 -12.39
N GLU A 293 18.82 4.32 -12.46
CA GLU A 293 19.51 5.18 -13.43
C GLU A 293 19.23 4.83 -14.88
N ASP A 294 19.00 3.54 -15.18
CA ASP A 294 18.71 3.00 -16.51
C ASP A 294 17.21 2.71 -16.72
N GLY A 295 16.37 3.14 -15.79
CA GLY A 295 14.94 2.90 -15.77
C GLY A 295 14.14 3.71 -16.80
N CYS A 296 12.86 3.37 -16.98
CA CYS A 296 11.99 4.07 -17.90
C CYS A 296 10.57 4.24 -17.39
N GLY A 297 9.82 5.13 -18.06
CA GLY A 297 8.44 5.44 -17.73
C GLY A 297 8.35 6.78 -17.02
N PHE A 298 7.45 6.90 -16.06
CA PHE A 298 7.25 8.16 -15.34
C PHE A 298 6.71 7.99 -13.92
N ALA A 299 7.03 8.95 -13.06
CA ALA A 299 6.31 9.26 -11.83
C ALA A 299 5.78 10.68 -11.94
N ARG A 300 4.45 10.85 -11.95
CA ARG A 300 3.84 12.18 -12.08
C ARG A 300 2.57 12.38 -11.28
N LYS A 301 2.18 13.65 -11.06
CA LYS A 301 0.94 13.97 -10.31
C LYS A 301 0.98 13.31 -8.93
N VAL A 302 2.06 13.57 -8.20
CA VAL A 302 2.28 13.05 -6.84
C VAL A 302 2.17 14.20 -5.86
N LYS A 303 1.31 14.07 -4.86
CA LYS A 303 1.07 15.08 -3.84
C LYS A 303 1.40 14.52 -2.46
N PHE A 304 2.44 15.04 -1.85
CA PHE A 304 2.79 14.84 -0.46
C PHE A 304 2.26 16.01 0.38
N ALA A 305 1.16 15.82 1.10
CA ALA A 305 0.46 16.92 1.78
C ALA A 305 0.18 16.65 3.26
N GLN A 306 0.23 17.71 4.08
CA GLN A 306 -0.12 17.70 5.50
C GLN A 306 0.67 16.63 6.27
N ILE A 307 1.99 16.74 6.26
CA ILE A 307 2.91 15.75 6.85
C ILE A 307 3.64 16.39 8.03
N MET A 308 3.51 15.79 9.21
CA MET A 308 4.30 16.13 10.38
C MET A 308 5.42 15.10 10.58
N MET A 309 6.66 15.57 10.62
CA MET A 309 7.84 14.73 10.78
C MET A 309 8.51 14.94 12.15
N ARG A 310 8.93 13.86 12.80
CA ARG A 310 9.70 13.94 14.04
C ARG A 310 10.93 13.05 13.99
N ASN A 311 12.11 13.66 14.07
CA ASN A 311 13.38 12.93 14.09
C ASN A 311 13.50 11.97 12.88
N VAL A 312 13.26 12.50 11.67
CA VAL A 312 13.35 11.74 10.41
C VAL A 312 14.71 12.01 9.77
N ALA A 313 15.49 10.99 9.41
CA ALA A 313 16.87 11.20 8.95
C ALA A 313 16.96 11.87 7.57
N ASN A 314 16.12 11.47 6.62
CA ASN A 314 16.03 12.07 5.28
C ASN A 314 14.56 12.43 4.97
N PRO A 315 14.06 13.58 5.46
CA PRO A 315 12.66 13.99 5.36
C PRO A 315 12.06 13.92 3.96
N ILE A 316 12.69 14.59 2.98
CA ILE A 316 12.19 14.68 1.60
C ILE A 316 13.30 14.24 0.64
N VAL A 317 13.04 13.20 -0.15
CA VAL A 317 14.02 12.62 -1.06
C VAL A 317 13.44 12.34 -2.45
N ILE A 318 14.11 12.82 -3.49
CA ILE A 318 14.06 12.24 -4.83
C ILE A 318 15.46 11.74 -5.15
N ASP A 319 15.58 10.47 -5.50
CA ASP A 319 16.83 9.81 -5.85
C ASP A 319 16.65 9.06 -7.17
N GLN A 320 17.20 9.62 -8.25
CA GLN A 320 17.22 8.98 -9.57
C GLN A 320 18.52 8.21 -9.82
N HIS A 321 19.38 8.06 -8.81
CA HIS A 321 20.67 7.36 -8.86
C HIS A 321 20.61 6.02 -8.11
N TYR A 322 19.41 5.44 -8.01
CA TYR A 322 19.23 4.17 -7.30
C TYR A 322 19.99 3.06 -8.05
N SER A 323 20.84 2.34 -7.31
CA SER A 323 21.92 1.46 -7.78
C SER A 323 21.63 0.69 -9.08
N ALA A 324 22.46 0.90 -10.10
CA ALA A 324 22.53 0.05 -11.29
C ALA A 324 23.79 -0.83 -11.25
N ALA A 325 23.61 -2.14 -11.36
CA ALA A 325 24.68 -3.03 -11.81
C ALA A 325 24.91 -2.78 -13.31
N ASN A 326 25.72 -1.76 -13.64
CA ASN A 326 26.34 -1.50 -14.94
C ASN A 326 25.66 -2.16 -16.16
N ARG A 327 24.55 -1.61 -16.67
CA ARG A 327 24.07 -1.86 -18.04
C ARG A 327 23.39 -0.61 -18.59
N GLY A 328 23.98 -0.02 -19.63
CA GLY A 328 23.37 1.10 -20.35
C GLY A 328 22.07 0.72 -21.10
N THR A 329 21.46 1.76 -21.70
CA THR A 329 20.25 1.87 -22.56
C THR A 329 19.74 0.58 -23.24
N GLN A 330 18.42 0.32 -23.39
CA GLN A 330 17.38 1.22 -23.91
C GLN A 330 15.95 0.99 -23.38
N CYS A 331 15.26 2.10 -23.09
CA CYS A 331 13.96 2.35 -23.73
C CYS A 331 14.19 3.21 -24.99
N GLY A 332 13.57 2.81 -26.10
CA GLY A 332 14.16 2.89 -27.46
C GLY A 332 14.53 4.26 -28.08
N THR A 333 15.71 4.79 -27.72
CA THR A 333 16.54 5.84 -28.39
C THR A 333 16.10 7.32 -28.24
N PRO A 334 16.98 8.32 -28.48
CA PRO A 334 18.44 8.40 -28.35
C PRO A 334 18.90 9.24 -27.13
N ASN A 335 17.98 9.75 -26.30
CA ASN A 335 18.26 10.71 -25.22
C ASN A 335 18.23 10.10 -23.81
N GLY A 336 18.95 8.99 -23.63
CA GLY A 336 19.10 8.35 -22.32
C GLY A 336 17.86 7.60 -21.83
N SER A 337 18.08 6.63 -20.95
CA SER A 337 17.03 5.89 -20.24
C SER A 337 17.02 6.38 -18.80
N ALA A 338 16.01 7.15 -18.41
CA ALA A 338 15.72 7.45 -17.01
C ALA A 338 14.20 7.65 -16.86
N VAL A 339 13.65 7.31 -15.68
CA VAL A 339 12.23 7.53 -15.38
C VAL A 339 11.97 9.03 -15.32
N ALA A 340 10.98 9.54 -16.06
CA ALA A 340 10.61 10.95 -15.97
C ALA A 340 9.95 11.24 -14.60
N VAL A 341 10.47 12.19 -13.83
CA VAL A 341 9.88 12.61 -12.54
C VAL A 341 9.38 14.04 -12.69
N GLU A 342 8.06 14.21 -12.66
CA GLU A 342 7.45 15.52 -12.91
C GLU A 342 6.15 15.78 -12.15
N ASN A 343 5.84 17.04 -11.85
CA ASN A 343 4.63 17.41 -11.10
C ASN A 343 4.54 16.68 -9.75
N ILE A 344 5.54 16.93 -8.90
CA ILE A 344 5.65 16.39 -7.55
C ILE A 344 5.50 17.57 -6.57
N ASN A 345 4.45 17.53 -5.78
CA ASN A 345 4.02 18.60 -4.91
C ASN A 345 4.28 18.22 -3.44
N TYR A 346 5.00 19.05 -2.71
CA TYR A 346 5.26 18.93 -1.28
C TYR A 346 4.61 20.12 -0.56
N ILE A 347 3.52 19.85 0.15
CA ILE A 347 2.61 20.88 0.69
C ILE A 347 2.44 20.66 2.20
N ASP A 348 2.64 21.69 3.02
CA ASP A 348 2.46 21.66 4.48
C ASP A 348 3.23 20.50 5.14
N ILE A 349 4.53 20.41 4.86
CA ILE A 349 5.43 19.42 5.46
C ILE A 349 6.24 20.10 6.55
N THR A 350 5.99 19.74 7.82
CA THR A 350 6.59 20.43 8.97
C THR A 350 7.25 19.47 9.95
N GLY A 351 8.22 19.96 10.72
CA GLY A 351 8.75 19.24 11.88
C GLY A 351 10.27 19.15 11.91
N THR A 352 10.81 17.98 12.28
CA THR A 352 12.24 17.82 12.59
C THR A 352 12.95 16.72 11.82
N SER A 353 14.12 17.08 11.29
CA SER A 353 15.11 16.20 10.70
C SER A 353 16.10 15.70 11.74
N ALA A 354 16.50 14.43 11.65
CA ALA A 354 17.57 13.86 12.47
C ALA A 354 18.97 14.16 11.90
N THR A 355 19.05 14.52 10.62
CA THR A 355 20.30 14.96 9.97
C THR A 355 20.20 16.41 9.50
N GLU A 356 21.33 17.01 9.16
CA GLU A 356 21.35 18.39 8.63
C GLU A 356 20.61 18.49 7.29
N ARG A 357 20.73 17.48 6.42
CA ARG A 357 20.18 17.52 5.06
C ARG A 357 18.72 17.07 5.06
N ALA A 358 17.81 18.03 5.11
CA ALA A 358 16.37 17.76 5.20
C ALA A 358 15.73 17.48 3.82
N VAL A 359 16.25 18.12 2.76
CA VAL A 359 15.72 17.98 1.39
C VAL A 359 16.84 17.53 0.47
N THR A 360 16.60 16.47 -0.28
CA THR A 360 17.53 15.96 -1.31
C THR A 360 16.77 15.68 -2.59
N PHE A 361 17.07 16.42 -3.66
CA PHE A 361 16.61 16.15 -5.01
C PHE A 361 17.82 15.84 -5.89
N ALA A 362 18.15 14.56 -6.01
CA ALA A 362 19.23 14.05 -6.85
C ALA A 362 18.61 13.49 -8.15
N CYS A 363 18.37 14.38 -9.11
CA CYS A 363 17.71 14.05 -10.37
C CYS A 363 18.71 13.77 -11.49
N SER A 364 18.29 13.04 -12.52
CA SER A 364 19.13 12.62 -13.64
C SER A 364 19.51 13.80 -14.55
N ASP A 365 20.76 13.82 -15.03
CA ASP A 365 21.18 14.72 -16.12
C ASP A 365 20.43 14.45 -17.43
N ALA A 366 20.07 13.19 -17.69
CA ALA A 366 19.35 12.81 -18.91
C ALA A 366 17.87 13.21 -18.85
N MET A 367 17.26 13.06 -17.66
CA MET A 367 15.85 13.40 -17.42
C MET A 367 15.72 14.22 -16.12
N PRO A 368 16.05 15.52 -16.16
CA PRO A 368 15.91 16.39 -15.00
C PRO A 368 14.49 16.39 -14.43
N CYS A 369 14.35 16.47 -13.10
CA CYS A 369 13.05 16.61 -12.47
C CYS A 369 12.46 17.99 -12.80
N ARG A 370 11.17 18.02 -13.13
CA ARG A 370 10.47 19.26 -13.50
C ARG A 370 9.16 19.41 -12.73
N ARG A 371 8.66 20.63 -12.65
CA ARG A 371 7.40 20.98 -11.98
C ARG A 371 7.38 20.47 -10.55
N LEU A 372 8.51 20.59 -9.85
CA LEU A 372 8.55 20.40 -8.41
C LEU A 372 7.92 21.62 -7.73
N TYR A 373 7.07 21.40 -6.75
CA TYR A 373 6.40 22.46 -6.01
C TYR A 373 6.60 22.29 -4.52
N LEU A 374 7.11 23.34 -3.86
CA LEU A 374 7.26 23.40 -2.40
C LEU A 374 6.37 24.51 -1.84
N ASP A 375 5.50 24.17 -0.89
CA ASP A 375 4.61 25.12 -0.24
C ASP A 375 4.45 24.74 1.24
N GLY A 376 4.72 25.66 2.15
CA GLY A 376 4.63 25.37 3.58
C GLY A 376 5.58 24.27 4.09
N VAL A 377 6.75 24.08 3.45
CA VAL A 377 7.78 23.14 3.91
C VAL A 377 8.63 23.82 5.01
N ASN A 378 8.62 23.28 6.22
CA ASN A 378 9.36 23.81 7.37
C ASN A 378 9.97 22.70 8.23
N LEU A 379 11.24 22.39 7.96
CA LEU A 379 12.00 21.31 8.57
C LEU A 379 13.23 21.87 9.28
N THR A 380 13.29 21.71 10.59
CA THR A 380 14.46 22.09 11.42
C THR A 380 15.19 20.84 11.91
N THR A 381 16.37 20.96 12.49
CA THR A 381 16.95 19.81 13.21
C THR A 381 16.18 19.57 14.51
N ALA A 382 16.25 18.36 15.07
CA ALA A 382 15.59 18.05 16.35
C ALA A 382 15.98 18.99 17.50
N GLY A 383 17.18 19.60 17.44
CA GLY A 383 17.65 20.61 18.41
C GLY A 383 17.23 22.05 18.10
N GLY A 384 16.38 22.29 17.10
CA GLY A 384 15.94 23.63 16.68
C GLY A 384 16.96 24.39 15.82
N GLY A 385 17.98 23.71 15.29
CA GLY A 385 18.95 24.29 14.37
C GLY A 385 18.48 24.29 12.91
N SER A 386 19.23 24.98 12.06
CA SER A 386 18.98 25.02 10.62
C SER A 386 19.25 23.68 9.93
N THR A 387 18.51 23.41 8.86
CA THR A 387 18.74 22.29 7.94
C THR A 387 19.21 22.82 6.59
N SER A 388 19.67 21.92 5.72
CA SER A 388 20.11 22.23 4.36
C SER A 388 19.32 21.45 3.31
N ALA A 389 19.27 22.01 2.10
CA ALA A 389 18.69 21.39 0.91
C ALA A 389 19.79 21.10 -0.12
N PHE A 390 19.66 19.99 -0.85
CA PHE A 390 20.51 19.64 -1.99
C PHE A 390 19.65 19.42 -3.23
N CYS A 391 20.07 20.02 -4.35
CA CYS A 391 19.40 19.87 -5.64
C CYS A 391 20.45 19.63 -6.73
N HIS A 392 20.20 18.63 -7.56
CA HIS A 392 20.89 18.36 -8.80
C HIS A 392 19.82 18.10 -9.86
N GLN A 393 19.86 18.85 -10.98
CA GLN A 393 18.90 18.75 -12.08
C GLN A 393 17.42 18.78 -11.66
N ALA A 394 17.12 19.60 -10.64
CA ALA A 394 15.79 19.70 -10.05
C ALA A 394 15.21 21.11 -10.28
N PHE A 395 14.11 21.19 -11.01
CA PHE A 395 13.51 22.44 -11.45
C PHE A 395 12.05 22.56 -10.99
N GLY A 396 11.66 23.77 -10.61
CA GLY A 396 10.33 24.02 -10.07
C GLY A 396 10.20 25.39 -9.44
N LYS A 397 9.26 25.51 -8.50
CA LYS A 397 8.99 26.75 -7.76
C LYS A 397 8.64 26.45 -6.31
N HIS A 398 8.82 27.45 -5.45
CA HIS A 398 8.33 27.43 -4.08
C HIS A 398 7.43 28.65 -3.82
N VAL A 399 6.57 28.54 -2.82
CA VAL A 399 5.71 29.64 -2.35
C VAL A 399 5.94 29.89 -0.87
N GLY A 400 6.04 31.18 -0.53
CA GLY A 400 6.29 31.62 0.84
C GLY A 400 7.69 31.25 1.35
N ASP A 401 7.83 31.26 2.67
CA ASP A 401 9.07 30.86 3.34
C ASP A 401 9.14 29.33 3.41
N VAL A 402 10.16 28.76 2.76
CA VAL A 402 10.48 27.33 2.81
C VAL A 402 11.78 27.13 3.59
N LEU A 403 11.75 26.25 4.59
CA LEU A 403 12.90 25.87 5.41
C LEU A 403 13.14 24.36 5.30
N PRO A 404 14.32 23.89 4.85
CA PRO A 404 15.49 24.66 4.41
C PRO A 404 15.21 25.50 3.16
N GLU A 405 16.01 26.56 2.92
CA GLU A 405 15.88 27.40 1.72
C GLU A 405 15.89 26.52 0.45
N SER A 406 14.91 26.77 -0.43
CA SER A 406 14.74 26.00 -1.66
C SER A 406 15.95 26.12 -2.58
N CYS A 407 16.51 24.98 -2.99
CA CYS A 407 17.57 24.89 -4.00
C CYS A 407 17.07 24.66 -5.44
N LEU A 408 15.75 24.69 -5.68
CA LEU A 408 15.16 24.43 -6.99
C LEU A 408 15.61 25.46 -8.04
N GLY A 409 16.04 24.97 -9.20
CA GLY A 409 16.31 25.80 -10.37
C GLY A 409 15.02 26.32 -11.02
N LYS A 410 15.12 27.44 -11.74
CA LYS A 410 14.00 27.99 -12.53
C LYS A 410 13.80 27.17 -13.81
N GLU A 411 12.55 26.88 -14.14
CA GLU A 411 12.18 26.08 -15.32
C GLU A 411 12.47 26.75 -16.66
N ASP A 412 12.64 28.07 -16.69
CA ASP A 412 12.88 28.86 -17.90
C ASP A 412 14.13 28.41 -18.69
N PHE A 413 15.07 27.69 -18.06
CA PHE A 413 16.27 27.13 -18.69
C PHE A 413 16.03 25.82 -19.47
N VAL A 414 14.94 25.13 -19.18
CA VAL A 414 14.69 23.77 -19.69
C VAL A 414 13.95 23.80 -21.03
N GLN A 415 13.19 24.87 -21.31
CA GLN A 415 12.49 25.06 -22.59
C GLN A 415 13.44 25.37 -23.77
N LEU A 416 14.67 25.84 -23.51
CA LEU A 416 15.64 26.16 -24.57
C LEU A 416 16.29 24.93 -25.22
N GLN A 417 16.14 23.73 -24.64
CA GLN A 417 16.61 22.47 -25.23
C GLN A 417 15.49 21.65 -25.90
N ALA A 418 14.22 22.10 -25.80
CA ALA A 418 13.07 21.45 -26.43
C ALA A 418 12.34 22.45 -27.36
N ALA A 419 12.83 22.59 -28.60
CA ALA A 419 12.10 23.28 -29.67
C ALA A 419 11.09 22.32 -30.37
N PRO A 420 10.04 22.82 -31.03
CA PRO A 420 8.65 22.49 -30.69
C PRO A 420 7.98 21.44 -31.58
N THR A 421 7.01 20.71 -31.03
CA THR A 421 5.89 20.13 -31.79
C THR A 421 4.57 20.71 -31.28
N THR A 422 3.72 21.01 -32.24
CA THR A 422 2.48 21.81 -32.24
C THR A 422 1.34 21.32 -31.36
N GLY A 423 0.57 22.27 -30.79
CA GLY A 423 -0.79 22.13 -30.24
C GLY A 423 -0.84 21.42 -28.88
N ASP A 424 -1.55 21.86 -27.83
CA ASP A 424 -2.65 22.80 -27.70
C ASP A 424 -2.51 23.60 -26.40
N ALA A 425 -3.07 24.81 -26.42
CA ALA A 425 -3.26 25.62 -25.24
C ALA A 425 -4.57 25.22 -24.56
N GLN A 426 -4.48 24.68 -23.34
CA GLN A 426 -5.38 24.92 -22.21
C GLN A 426 -4.95 24.02 -21.06
N ASP A 427 -4.45 24.60 -19.97
CA ASP A 427 -4.47 24.04 -18.61
C ASP A 427 -4.19 25.20 -17.65
N GLY A 428 -5.20 26.07 -17.53
CA GLY A 428 -5.38 26.92 -16.36
C GLY A 428 -6.47 26.27 -15.52
N GLU A 429 -6.21 26.13 -14.22
CA GLU A 429 -7.06 25.45 -13.21
C GLU A 429 -6.98 23.91 -13.25
N ASP A 430 -5.94 23.35 -12.62
CA ASP A 430 -5.94 21.98 -12.04
C ASP A 430 -4.67 21.67 -11.22
N ALA A 431 -3.66 22.56 -11.23
CA ALA A 431 -2.44 22.41 -10.42
C ALA A 431 -2.68 22.42 -8.89
N ALA A 432 -3.87 22.82 -8.42
CA ALA A 432 -4.23 22.75 -6.99
C ALA A 432 -4.68 21.34 -6.57
N ASP A 433 -5.21 20.55 -7.51
CA ASP A 433 -5.74 19.21 -7.25
C ASP A 433 -4.67 18.12 -7.34
N TRP A 434 -3.62 18.31 -8.18
CA TRP A 434 -2.56 17.30 -8.40
C TRP A 434 -1.14 17.83 -8.52
#